data_AF-A0A955N6R3-F1
#
_entry.id   AF-A0A955N6R3-F1
#
_cell.length_a   1.000
_cell.length_b   1.000
_cell.length_c   1.000
_cell.angle_alpha   90.00
_cell.angle_beta   90.00
_cell.angle_gamma   90.00
#
_symmetry.space_group_name_H-M   'P 1'
#
loop_
_entity.id
_entity.type
_entity.pdbx_description
1 polymer ?
#
loop_
_entity_poly.entity_id
_entity_poly.type
_entity_poly.pdbx_seq_one_letter_code
_entity_poly.pdbx_strand_id
1 'polypeptide(L)'
;MTSLPSHPDVPPWLYKLFTGHQYPYVRRQAKFDRKDRQEDGERFEPTKDDIREKFWEIFPRCSTKMLQEVKVGMIVAFKELGGYEAGTYQEFIDHPEEFLSREYGKKKIKVNFYDGDN
;
A
#
# COMPACT_ATOMS: atom_id res chain seq x y z
N MET A 1 32.93 -1.54 9.54
CA MET A 1 31.70 -2.29 9.23
C MET A 1 30.54 -1.35 9.48
N THR A 2 29.98 -0.77 8.42
CA THR A 2 28.89 0.20 8.51
C THR A 2 27.61 -0.59 8.79
N SER A 3 27.06 -0.45 10.00
CA SER A 3 25.73 -0.98 10.31
C SER A 3 24.74 -0.36 9.33
N LEU A 4 24.00 -1.19 8.59
CA LEU A 4 22.80 -0.72 7.90
C LEU A 4 21.89 -0.06 8.95
N PRO A 5 21.23 1.06 8.64
CA PRO A 5 20.22 1.60 9.54
C PRO A 5 19.14 0.52 9.69
N SER A 6 18.96 0.01 10.91
CA SER A 6 17.82 -0.85 11.21
C SER A 6 16.57 0.00 11.02
N HIS A 7 15.86 -0.20 9.91
CA HIS A 7 14.60 0.50 9.69
C HIS A 7 13.66 0.25 10.88
N PRO A 8 12.83 1.24 11.26
CA PRO A 8 11.80 1.02 12.28
C PRO A 8 10.84 -0.08 11.83
N ASP A 9 10.07 -0.62 12.78
CA ASP A 9 9.07 -1.64 12.47
C ASP A 9 7.97 -1.06 11.57
N VAL A 10 7.68 -1.75 10.47
CA VAL A 10 6.59 -1.37 9.55
C VAL A 10 5.25 -1.60 10.25
N PRO A 11 4.30 -0.64 10.21
CA PRO A 11 2.95 -0.85 10.73
C PRO A 11 2.37 -2.17 10.20
N PRO A 12 1.94 -3.11 11.07
CA PRO A 12 1.59 -4.46 10.65
C PRO A 12 0.49 -4.51 9.57
N TRP A 13 -0.43 -3.56 9.57
CA TRP A 13 -1.50 -3.46 8.56
C TRP A 13 -0.95 -3.03 7.19
N LEU A 14 0.00 -2.11 7.18
CA LEU A 14 0.63 -1.59 5.97
C LEU A 14 1.58 -2.63 5.35
N TYR A 15 2.34 -3.33 6.20
CA TYR A 15 3.16 -4.46 5.78
C TYR A 15 2.31 -5.61 5.21
N LYS A 16 1.14 -5.89 5.79
CA LYS A 16 0.17 -6.85 5.23
C LYS A 16 -0.28 -6.46 3.82
N LEU A 17 -0.59 -5.19 3.58
CA LEU A 17 -0.97 -4.71 2.25
C LEU A 17 0.16 -4.84 1.23
N PHE A 18 1.40 -4.57 1.66
CA PHE A 18 2.58 -4.70 0.81
C PHE A 18 2.89 -6.17 0.46
N THR A 19 2.72 -7.08 1.43
CA THR A 19 2.99 -8.52 1.27
C THR A 19 1.86 -9.33 0.63
N GLY A 20 0.73 -8.70 0.29
CA GLY A 20 -0.37 -9.40 -0.41
C GLY A 20 -1.50 -9.92 0.46
N HIS A 21 -1.49 -9.63 1.76
CA HIS A 21 -2.57 -10.01 2.67
C HIS A 21 -3.66 -8.95 2.71
N GLN A 22 -4.92 -9.38 2.89
CA GLN A 22 -6.05 -8.46 3.04
C GLN A 22 -6.09 -7.89 4.46
N TYR A 23 -6.36 -6.58 4.58
CA TYR A 23 -6.74 -5.93 5.84
C TYR A 23 -8.24 -5.61 5.78
N PRO A 24 -8.98 -5.60 6.90
CA PRO A 24 -10.39 -5.19 6.88
C PRO A 24 -10.56 -3.87 6.12
N TYR A 25 -11.47 -3.86 5.15
CA TYR A 25 -11.80 -2.73 4.28
C TYR A 25 -10.74 -2.31 3.24
N VAL A 26 -9.49 -2.78 3.30
CA VAL A 26 -8.44 -2.40 2.33
C VAL A 26 -7.97 -3.59 1.48
N ARG A 27 -8.13 -3.49 0.15
CA ARG A 27 -7.71 -4.52 -0.84
C ARG A 27 -6.51 -4.06 -1.65
N ARG A 28 -5.47 -4.90 -1.73
CA ARG A 28 -4.24 -4.65 -2.52
C ARG A 28 -4.50 -4.57 -4.02
N GLN A 29 -3.80 -3.64 -4.69
CA GLN A 29 -3.45 -3.69 -6.13
C GLN A 29 -1.97 -3.38 -6.42
N ALA A 30 -1.06 -3.45 -5.43
CA ALA A 30 0.37 -3.25 -5.68
C ALA A 30 0.91 -4.33 -6.65
N LYS A 31 1.14 -3.96 -7.90
CA LYS A 31 1.83 -4.77 -8.90
C LYS A 31 3.32 -4.47 -8.76
N PHE A 32 4.07 -5.40 -8.18
CA PHE A 32 5.53 -5.32 -8.25
C PHE A 32 5.91 -5.77 -9.65
N ASP A 33 6.15 -4.81 -10.53
CA ASP A 33 6.69 -5.10 -11.85
C ASP A 33 8.15 -5.53 -11.65
N ARG A 34 8.40 -6.84 -11.64
CA ARG A 34 9.77 -7.37 -11.65
C ARG A 34 10.32 -7.16 -13.06
N LYS A 35 10.93 -6.00 -13.30
CA LYS A 35 11.69 -5.75 -14.54
C LYS A 35 12.85 -6.74 -14.74
N ASP A 36 13.30 -7.39 -13.66
CA ASP A 36 14.43 -8.33 -13.68
C ASP A 36 13.96 -9.80 -13.69
N ARG A 37 12.99 -10.14 -14.54
CA ARG A 37 12.63 -11.54 -14.77
C ARG A 37 13.73 -12.19 -15.63
N GLN A 38 14.72 -12.84 -14.99
CA GLN A 38 15.63 -13.73 -15.71
C GLN A 38 14.80 -14.84 -16.36
N GLU A 39 14.95 -15.01 -17.67
CA GLU A 39 14.14 -15.91 -18.49
C GLU A 39 14.42 -17.41 -18.23
N ASP A 40 15.46 -17.76 -17.47
CA ASP A 40 15.93 -19.16 -17.37
C ASP A 40 16.52 -19.59 -16.01
N GLY A 41 16.17 -18.90 -14.91
CA GLY A 41 16.70 -19.18 -13.56
C GLY A 41 15.61 -19.61 -12.57
N GLU A 42 15.95 -20.50 -11.62
CA GLU A 42 15.09 -20.89 -10.50
C GLU A 42 14.39 -19.67 -9.90
N ARG A 43 13.07 -19.76 -9.77
CA ARG A 43 12.21 -18.68 -9.30
C ARG A 43 12.53 -18.40 -7.84
N PHE A 44 13.44 -17.47 -7.58
CA PHE A 44 13.74 -17.06 -6.20
C PHE A 44 12.54 -16.29 -5.65
N GLU A 45 11.81 -16.96 -4.75
CA GLU A 45 10.79 -16.33 -3.92
C GLU A 45 11.50 -15.35 -2.97
N PRO A 46 11.07 -14.08 -2.93
CA PRO A 46 11.74 -13.09 -2.12
C PRO A 46 11.56 -13.42 -0.64
N THR A 47 12.64 -13.30 0.14
CA THR A 47 12.57 -13.52 1.58
C THR A 47 11.80 -12.37 2.26
N LYS A 48 11.42 -12.56 3.53
CA LYS A 48 10.75 -11.48 4.30
C LYS A 48 11.62 -10.23 4.42
N ASP A 49 12.94 -10.41 4.55
CA ASP A 49 13.87 -9.29 4.66
C ASP A 49 14.01 -8.56 3.32
N ASP A 50 14.06 -9.28 2.19
CA ASP A 50 14.04 -8.66 0.85
C ASP A 50 12.78 -7.80 0.63
N ILE A 51 11.63 -8.28 1.09
CA ILE A 51 10.36 -7.55 1.00
C ILE A 51 10.37 -6.32 1.91
N ARG A 52 10.94 -6.42 3.12
CA ARG A 52 11.06 -5.30 4.05
C ARG A 52 11.97 -4.20 3.52
N GLU A 53 13.13 -4.56 2.98
CA GLU A 53 14.06 -3.61 2.36
C GLU A 53 13.37 -2.90 1.19
N LYS A 54 12.70 -3.67 0.32
CA LYS A 54 11.97 -3.09 -0.81
C LYS A 54 10.81 -2.20 -0.38
N PHE A 55 10.16 -2.51 0.74
CA PHE A 55 9.14 -1.65 1.33
C PHE A 55 9.71 -0.27 1.67
N TRP A 56 10.83 -0.23 2.39
CA TRP A 56 11.45 1.03 2.81
C TRP A 56 12.06 1.82 1.65
N GLU A 57 12.46 1.15 0.58
CA GLU A 57 12.88 1.80 -0.66
C GLU A 57 11.73 2.52 -1.38
N ILE A 58 10.56 1.89 -1.46
CA ILE A 58 9.44 2.34 -2.31
C ILE A 58 8.45 3.22 -1.53
N PHE A 59 8.02 2.78 -0.35
CA PHE A 59 6.90 3.36 0.37
C PHE A 59 7.03 4.87 0.64
N PRO A 60 8.22 5.42 1.01
CA PRO A 60 8.39 6.86 1.21
C PRO A 60 8.11 7.71 -0.02
N ARG A 61 8.13 7.12 -1.22
CA ARG A 61 7.87 7.80 -2.50
C ARG A 61 6.42 7.68 -2.95
N CYS A 62 5.61 6.87 -2.26
CA CYS A 62 4.28 6.59 -2.74
C CYS A 62 3.33 7.75 -2.51
N SER A 63 2.54 8.11 -3.50
CA SER A 63 1.27 8.82 -3.29
C SER A 63 0.19 7.81 -2.92
N THR A 64 -0.94 8.28 -2.38
CA THR A 64 -2.10 7.42 -2.11
C THR A 64 -3.39 8.00 -2.67
N LYS A 65 -4.29 7.13 -3.14
CA LYS A 65 -5.67 7.48 -3.49
C LYS A 65 -6.66 6.73 -2.63
N MET A 66 -7.67 7.47 -2.18
CA MET A 66 -8.81 6.98 -1.42
C MET A 66 -10.01 6.82 -2.35
N LEU A 67 -10.57 5.63 -2.41
CA LEU A 67 -11.67 5.27 -3.31
C LEU A 67 -12.84 4.73 -2.50
N GLN A 68 -14.07 5.15 -2.81
CA GLN A 68 -15.28 4.52 -2.29
C GLN A 68 -15.74 3.41 -3.23
N GLU A 69 -15.90 2.21 -2.71
CA GLU A 69 -16.61 1.15 -3.41
C GLU A 69 -18.12 1.43 -3.38
N VAL A 70 -18.74 1.56 -4.56
CA VAL A 70 -20.19 1.75 -4.73
C VAL A 70 -20.77 0.66 -5.61
N LYS A 71 -21.93 0.13 -5.21
CA LYS A 71 -22.67 -0.85 -6.01
C LYS A 71 -23.67 -0.11 -6.89
N VAL A 72 -23.49 -0.20 -8.20
CA VAL A 72 -24.38 0.41 -9.20
C VAL A 72 -25.05 -0.71 -9.98
N GLY A 73 -26.27 -1.06 -9.58
CA GLY A 73 -26.96 -2.25 -10.08
C GLY A 73 -26.18 -3.54 -9.77
N MET A 74 -25.71 -4.23 -10.80
CA MET A 74 -24.91 -5.44 -10.70
C MET A 74 -23.39 -5.20 -10.73
N ILE A 75 -22.95 -3.95 -10.92
CA ILE A 75 -21.53 -3.61 -11.10
C ILE A 75 -20.97 -2.98 -9.81
N VAL A 76 -19.70 -3.27 -9.52
CA VAL A 76 -18.92 -2.56 -8.50
C VAL A 76 -18.13 -1.45 -9.20
N ALA A 77 -18.38 -0.21 -8.82
CA ALA A 77 -17.64 0.95 -9.27
C ALA A 77 -16.84 1.56 -8.11
N PHE A 78 -15.77 2.30 -8.44
CA PHE A 78 -14.95 2.99 -7.47
C PHE A 78 -15.01 4.49 -7.73
N LYS A 79 -15.53 5.25 -6.75
CA LYS A 79 -15.55 6.71 -6.80
C LYS A 79 -14.32 7.26 -6.08
N GLU A 80 -13.55 8.13 -6.70
CA GLU A 80 -12.44 8.81 -6.03
C GLU A 80 -12.97 9.76 -4.93
N LEU A 81 -12.39 9.63 -3.73
CA LEU A 81 -12.68 10.48 -2.57
C LEU A 81 -11.61 11.56 -2.37
N GLY A 82 -10.37 11.27 -2.77
CA GLY A 82 -9.23 12.17 -2.65
C GLY A 82 -7.92 11.40 -2.75
N GLY A 83 -6.81 12.11 -2.60
CA GLY A 83 -5.47 11.55 -2.57
C GLY A 83 -4.50 12.42 -1.80
N TYR A 84 -3.38 11.83 -1.42
CA TYR A 84 -2.33 12.49 -0.65
C TYR A 84 -0.97 12.22 -1.29
N GLU A 85 -0.15 13.27 -1.35
CA GLU A 85 1.21 13.21 -1.86
C GLU A 85 2.13 12.45 -0.90
N ALA A 86 3.25 11.96 -1.43
CA ALA A 86 4.27 11.26 -0.65
C ALA A 86 4.65 12.02 0.63
N GLY A 87 4.62 11.32 1.77
CA GLY A 87 4.95 11.89 3.08
C GLY A 87 3.88 12.77 3.73
N THR A 88 2.74 13.04 3.09
CA THR A 88 1.72 13.97 3.62
C THR A 88 0.59 13.30 4.40
N TYR A 89 0.60 11.97 4.52
CA TYR A 89 -0.48 11.17 5.09
C TYR A 89 -0.03 10.33 6.31
N GLN A 90 0.93 10.82 7.09
CA GLN A 90 1.45 10.10 8.26
C GLN A 90 0.36 9.79 9.30
N GLU A 91 -0.57 10.71 9.54
CA GLU A 91 -1.68 10.49 10.46
C GLU A 91 -2.57 9.30 10.03
N PHE A 92 -2.79 9.15 8.72
CA PHE A 92 -3.48 7.98 8.18
C PHE A 92 -2.69 6.68 8.43
N ILE A 93 -1.37 6.74 8.38
CA ILE A 93 -0.51 5.58 8.66
C ILE A 93 -0.63 5.15 10.13
N ASP A 94 -0.61 6.12 11.03
CA ASP A 94 -0.60 5.90 12.48
C ASP A 94 -1.99 5.53 13.02
N HIS A 95 -3.05 6.18 12.50
CA HIS A 95 -4.43 6.05 12.99
C HIS A 95 -5.44 5.86 11.85
N PRO A 96 -5.36 4.76 11.07
CA PRO A 96 -6.13 4.61 9.83
C PRO A 96 -7.64 4.62 10.03
N GLU A 97 -8.15 3.96 11.07
CA GLU A 97 -9.60 3.89 11.31
C GLU A 97 -10.20 5.25 11.71
N GLU A 98 -9.53 5.95 12.63
CA GLU A 98 -9.95 7.27 13.10
C GLU A 98 -9.87 8.30 11.96
N PHE A 99 -8.76 8.30 11.22
CA PHE A 99 -8.55 9.17 10.07
C PHE A 99 -9.64 8.93 9.01
N LEU A 100 -9.83 7.70 8.56
CA LEU A 100 -10.80 7.38 7.51
C LEU A 100 -12.24 7.67 7.96
N SER A 101 -12.58 7.39 9.22
CA SER A 101 -13.90 7.72 9.77
C SER A 101 -14.12 9.22 9.86
N ARG A 102 -13.11 10.02 10.22
CA ARG A 102 -13.19 11.48 10.30
C ARG A 102 -13.29 12.12 8.93
N GLU A 103 -12.38 11.78 8.02
CA GLU A 103 -12.29 12.42 6.69
C GLU A 103 -13.41 11.97 5.74
N TYR A 104 -13.80 10.69 5.81
CA TYR A 104 -14.68 10.09 4.81
C TYR A 104 -15.95 9.46 5.40
N GLY A 105 -16.07 9.31 6.72
CA GLY A 105 -17.20 8.64 7.36
C GLY A 105 -17.17 7.12 7.23
N LYS A 106 -18.26 6.47 7.67
CA LYS A 106 -18.42 5.00 7.65
C LYS A 106 -18.75 4.45 6.25
N LYS A 107 -17.83 4.63 5.30
CA LYS A 107 -17.93 4.12 3.92
C LYS A 107 -17.11 2.85 3.72
N LYS A 108 -17.38 2.10 2.64
CA LYS A 108 -16.45 1.08 2.13
C LYS A 108 -15.33 1.77 1.35
N ILE A 109 -14.19 1.98 2.01
CA ILE A 109 -13.06 2.75 1.45
C ILE A 109 -11.94 1.80 1.05
N LYS A 110 -11.54 1.84 -0.22
CA LYS A 110 -10.36 1.19 -0.76
C LYS A 110 -9.22 2.22 -0.82
N VAL A 111 -8.05 1.84 -0.34
CA VAL A 111 -6.83 2.66 -0.38
C VAL A 111 -5.84 2.03 -1.36
N ASN A 112 -5.31 2.84 -2.27
CA ASN A 112 -4.24 2.45 -3.20
C ASN A 112 -2.99 3.31 -2.95
N PHE A 113 -1.81 2.72 -3.09
CA PHE A 113 -0.52 3.40 -3.07
C PHE A 113 0.13 3.30 -4.45
N TYR A 114 0.78 4.38 -4.91
CA TYR A 114 1.37 4.50 -6.24
C TYR A 114 2.80 5.04 -6.15
N ASP A 115 3.78 4.37 -6.76
CA ASP A 115 5.15 4.87 -6.95
C ASP A 115 5.27 5.42 -8.38
N GLY A 116 5.28 6.75 -8.53
CA GLY A 116 5.24 7.45 -9.83
C GLY A 116 3.84 7.90 -10.27
N ASP A 117 3.76 8.39 -11.51
CA ASP A 117 2.50 8.90 -12.10
C ASP A 117 1.50 7.75 -12.34
N ASN A 118 0.22 8.05 -12.07
CA ASN A 118 -0.90 7.11 -12.13
C ASN A 118 -1.87 7.44 -13.26
#